data_AF-A0A9D9IE98-F1
#
_entry.id   AF-A0A9D9IE98-F1
#
_cell.length_a   1.000
_cell.length_b   1.000
_cell.length_c   1.000
_cell.angle_alpha   90.00
_cell.angle_beta   90.00
_cell.angle_gamma   90.00
#
_symmetry.space_group_name_H-M   'P 1'
#
loop_
_entity.id
_entity.type
_entity.pdbx_description
1 polymer ?
#
loop_
_entity_poly.entity_id
_entity_poly.type
_entity_poly.pdbx_seq_one_letter_code
_entity_poly.pdbx_strand_id
1 'polypeptide(L)'
;MKRILTVLFMVSLLSLTGCDMFRRLAGRPTGKELEQMRLEMMQRQEAEHRERIDSLRKVEAALADSIAVLDSIRQMHGTILNPSDIGGLFTTRLDSRYYIVVGSFKSRENAESLLVSVKERGYSPVLISFRNGFNAIGIAPADDLHRIFLSLKKVREEDFCPEDVWILVNE
;
A
#
# COMPACT_ATOMS: atom_id res chain seq x y z
N MET A 1 54.47 24.88 -60.91
CA MET A 1 53.47 23.80 -61.16
C MET A 1 53.60 22.66 -60.15
N LYS A 2 54.68 21.87 -60.16
CA LYS A 2 54.86 20.70 -59.24
C LYS A 2 54.78 21.04 -57.74
N ARG A 3 55.34 22.18 -57.31
CA ARG A 3 55.31 22.67 -55.92
C ARG A 3 53.92 23.13 -55.45
N ILE A 4 53.13 23.70 -56.35
CA ILE A 4 51.77 24.16 -56.05
C ILE A 4 50.83 22.95 -55.90
N LEU A 5 51.00 21.93 -56.75
CA LEU A 5 50.26 20.68 -56.67
C LEU A 5 50.55 19.91 -55.38
N THR A 6 51.79 19.94 -54.88
CA THR A 6 52.16 19.29 -53.60
C THR A 6 51.55 19.98 -52.39
N VAL A 7 51.51 21.33 -52.39
CA VAL A 7 50.87 22.10 -51.31
C VAL A 7 49.35 21.86 -51.30
N LEU A 8 48.70 21.85 -52.46
CA LEU A 8 47.27 21.52 -52.57
C LEU A 8 46.94 20.10 -52.11
N PHE A 9 47.81 19.14 -52.41
CA PHE A 9 47.65 17.76 -51.96
C PHE A 9 47.81 17.63 -50.44
N MET A 10 48.79 18.31 -49.84
CA MET A 10 48.98 18.41 -48.39
C MET A 10 47.75 19.04 -47.69
N VAL A 11 47.23 20.15 -48.23
CA VAL A 11 46.06 20.83 -47.68
C VAL A 11 44.79 19.97 -47.81
N SER A 12 44.65 19.23 -48.92
CA SER A 12 43.57 18.25 -49.11
C SER A 12 43.64 17.06 -48.15
N LEU A 13 44.85 16.60 -47.81
CA LEU A 13 45.05 15.52 -46.83
C LEU A 13 44.72 15.96 -45.40
N LEU A 14 44.97 17.23 -45.07
CA LEU A 14 44.63 17.82 -43.76
C LEU A 14 43.12 18.03 -43.58
N SER A 15 42.35 18.23 -44.65
CA SER A 15 40.89 18.34 -44.59
C SER A 15 40.16 16.99 -44.57
N LEU A 16 40.83 15.89 -44.95
CA LEU A 16 40.34 14.51 -44.81
C LEU A 16 40.50 13.94 -43.39
N THR A 17 41.30 14.59 -42.53
CA THR A 17 41.45 14.28 -41.10
C THR A 17 40.79 15.39 -40.27
N GLY A 18 39.46 15.41 -40.29
CA GLY A 18 38.63 16.54 -39.86
C GLY A 18 38.75 16.97 -38.38
N CYS A 19 37.99 18.02 -38.06
CA CYS A 19 37.93 18.74 -36.77
C CYS A 19 37.83 17.87 -35.50
N ASP A 20 37.44 16.59 -35.63
CA ASP A 20 37.38 15.63 -34.53
C ASP A 20 38.78 15.24 -34.00
N MET A 21 39.80 15.21 -34.86
CA MET A 21 41.18 14.96 -34.43
C MET A 21 41.75 16.11 -33.59
N PHE A 22 41.40 17.35 -33.93
CA PHE A 22 41.74 18.54 -33.14
C PHE A 22 41.01 18.56 -31.79
N ARG A 23 39.75 18.13 -31.74
CA ARG A 23 39.00 17.99 -30.47
C ARG A 23 39.68 16.98 -29.56
N ARG A 24 40.03 15.81 -30.09
CA ARG A 24 40.76 14.78 -29.35
C ARG A 24 42.12 15.26 -28.84
N LEU A 25 42.89 15.99 -29.66
CA LEU A 25 44.18 16.55 -29.26
C LEU A 25 44.03 17.66 -28.20
N ALA A 26 42.94 18.42 -28.23
CA ALA A 26 42.59 19.46 -27.26
C ALA A 26 41.89 18.91 -26.00
N GLY A 27 41.78 17.58 -25.84
CA GLY A 27 41.10 16.94 -24.71
C GLY A 27 39.58 17.20 -24.68
N ARG A 28 38.96 17.55 -25.81
CA ARG A 28 37.53 17.82 -25.94
C ARG A 28 36.81 16.59 -26.54
N PRO A 29 35.56 16.32 -26.13
CA PRO A 29 34.79 15.19 -26.65
C PRO A 29 34.63 15.25 -28.17
N THR A 30 34.79 14.10 -28.80
CA THR A 30 34.55 13.91 -30.24
C THR A 30 33.05 13.83 -30.54
N GLY A 31 32.65 14.00 -31.80
CA GLY A 31 31.24 13.92 -32.21
C GLY A 31 30.58 12.60 -31.81
N LYS A 32 31.31 11.48 -31.93
CA LYS A 32 30.82 10.14 -31.55
C LYS A 32 30.62 9.98 -30.05
N GLU A 33 31.52 10.54 -29.23
CA GLU A 33 31.40 10.50 -27.76
C GLU A 33 30.21 11.33 -27.30
N LEU A 34 29.90 12.45 -27.95
CA LEU A 34 28.72 13.27 -27.65
C LEU A 34 27.41 12.53 -27.93
N GLU A 35 27.35 11.74 -29.01
CA GLU A 35 26.16 10.92 -29.32
C GLU A 35 25.98 9.78 -28.32
N GLN A 36 27.08 9.12 -27.92
CA GLN A 36 27.05 8.09 -26.88
C GLN A 36 26.58 8.66 -25.54
N MET A 37 27.12 9.80 -25.11
CA MET A 37 26.68 10.48 -23.88
C MET A 37 25.19 10.88 -23.94
N ARG A 38 24.69 11.33 -25.09
CA ARG A 38 23.27 11.66 -25.28
C ARG A 38 22.37 10.43 -25.12
N LEU A 39 22.77 9.30 -25.71
CA LEU A 39 22.03 8.04 -25.59
C LEU A 39 22.01 7.53 -24.15
N GLU A 40 23.14 7.59 -23.44
CA GLU A 40 23.22 7.22 -22.03
C GLU A 40 22.35 8.12 -21.14
N MET A 41 22.36 9.44 -21.40
CA MET A 41 21.49 10.38 -20.67
C MET A 41 20.01 10.09 -20.91
N MET A 42 19.62 9.80 -22.15
CA MET A 42 18.24 9.46 -22.50
C MET A 42 17.80 8.17 -21.80
N GLN A 43 18.64 7.13 -21.81
CA GLN A 43 18.37 5.86 -21.14
C GLN A 43 18.23 6.03 -19.61
N ARG A 44 19.07 6.87 -18.99
CA ARG A 44 18.96 7.18 -17.55
C ARG A 44 17.67 7.92 -17.24
N GLN A 45 17.31 8.91 -18.04
CA GLN A 45 16.06 9.66 -17.87
C GLN A 45 14.83 8.77 -18.04
N GLU A 46 14.84 7.87 -19.02
CA GLU A 46 13.77 6.89 -19.22
C GLU A 46 13.67 5.91 -18.05
N ALA A 47 14.80 5.44 -17.52
CA ALA A 47 14.82 4.58 -16.34
C ALA A 47 14.24 5.30 -15.11
N GLU A 48 14.69 6.53 -14.84
CA GLU A 48 14.16 7.35 -13.74
C GLU A 48 12.66 7.63 -13.91
N HIS A 49 12.22 7.93 -15.13
CA HIS A 49 10.80 8.17 -15.40
C HIS A 49 9.98 6.89 -15.21
N ARG A 50 10.50 5.74 -15.63
CA ARG A 50 9.85 4.44 -15.43
C ARG A 50 9.74 4.08 -13.96
N GLU A 51 10.77 4.34 -13.16
CA GLU A 51 10.74 4.15 -11.70
C GLU A 51 9.69 5.05 -11.04
N ARG A 52 9.57 6.31 -11.48
CA ARG A 52 8.51 7.21 -11.00
C ARG A 52 7.11 6.73 -11.36
N ILE A 53 6.90 6.22 -12.58
CA ILE A 53 5.60 5.67 -12.97
C ILE A 53 5.28 4.40 -12.17
N ASP A 54 6.28 3.54 -11.94
CA ASP A 54 6.09 2.31 -11.15
C ASP A 54 5.72 2.63 -9.70
N SER A 55 6.34 3.65 -9.10
CA SER A 55 5.98 4.08 -7.75
C SER A 55 4.57 4.66 -7.70
N LEU A 56 4.16 5.46 -8.69
CA LEU A 56 2.78 5.98 -8.79
C LEU A 56 1.76 4.86 -8.94
N ARG A 57 2.02 3.87 -9.79
CA ARG A 57 1.11 2.72 -9.97
C ARG A 57 0.93 1.89 -8.71
N LYS A 58 1.97 1.72 -7.89
CA LYS A 58 1.86 1.02 -6.60
C LYS A 58 0.92 1.76 -5.65
N VAL A 59 1.00 3.09 -5.62
CA VAL A 59 0.10 3.91 -4.80
C VAL A 59 -1.34 3.84 -5.32
N GLU A 60 -1.54 3.95 -6.64
CA GLU A 60 -2.86 3.81 -7.25
C GLU A 60 -3.49 2.43 -6.97
N ALA A 61 -2.70 1.35 -7.06
CA ALA A 61 -3.16 0.01 -6.74
C ALA A 61 -3.57 -0.11 -5.26
N ALA A 62 -2.76 0.41 -4.34
CA ALA A 62 -3.09 0.39 -2.91
C ALA A 62 -4.37 1.20 -2.58
N LEU A 63 -4.59 2.32 -3.28
CA LEU A 63 -5.80 3.12 -3.15
C LEU A 63 -7.03 2.41 -3.74
N ALA A 64 -6.89 1.79 -4.91
CA ALA A 64 -7.96 1.01 -5.54
C ALA A 64 -8.40 -0.17 -4.65
N ASP A 65 -7.44 -0.88 -4.06
CA ASP A 65 -7.71 -1.96 -3.10
C ASP A 65 -8.45 -1.43 -1.87
N SER A 66 -8.04 -0.28 -1.33
CA SER A 66 -8.71 0.34 -0.19
C SER A 66 -10.17 0.74 -0.51
N ILE A 67 -10.42 1.27 -1.71
CA ILE A 67 -11.77 1.62 -2.17
C ILE A 67 -12.63 0.35 -2.34
N ALA A 68 -12.08 -0.71 -2.92
CA ALA A 68 -12.79 -1.98 -3.09
C ALA A 68 -13.19 -2.60 -1.74
N VAL A 69 -12.33 -2.47 -0.72
CA VAL A 69 -12.64 -2.91 0.66
C VAL A 69 -13.78 -2.10 1.25
N LEU A 70 -13.73 -0.77 1.13
CA LEU A 70 -14.79 0.11 1.65
C LEU A 70 -16.14 -0.15 0.98
N ASP A 71 -16.15 -0.38 -0.34
CA ASP A 71 -17.37 -0.70 -1.05
C ASP A 71 -17.89 -2.08 -0.65
N SER A 72 -17.00 -3.04 -0.43
CA SER A 72 -17.36 -4.36 0.08
C SER A 72 -17.91 -4.30 1.53
N ILE A 73 -17.41 -3.40 2.38
CA ILE A 73 -17.97 -3.14 3.73
C ILE A 73 -19.41 -2.64 3.62
N ARG A 74 -19.64 -1.65 2.74
CA ARG A 74 -20.97 -1.09 2.50
C ARG A 74 -21.94 -2.15 1.97
N GLN A 75 -21.49 -2.96 1.01
CA GLN A 75 -22.31 -4.03 0.43
C GLN A 75 -22.62 -5.14 1.45
N MET A 76 -21.67 -5.47 2.34
CA MET A 76 -21.85 -6.49 3.37
C MET A 76 -22.72 -6.06 4.55
N HIS A 77 -23.30 -4.85 4.55
CA HIS A 77 -24.05 -4.29 5.69
C HIS A 77 -23.22 -4.30 6.99
N GLY A 78 -21.88 -4.27 6.87
CA GLY A 78 -20.98 -4.25 8.02
C GLY A 78 -21.17 -2.93 8.74
N THR A 79 -21.92 -2.95 9.85
CA THR A 79 -22.12 -1.74 10.64
C THR A 79 -20.83 -1.48 11.39
N ILE A 80 -20.21 -0.33 11.14
CA ILE A 80 -19.06 0.15 11.90
C ILE A 80 -19.61 1.08 12.97
N LEU A 81 -19.41 0.75 14.25
CA LEU A 81 -19.90 1.57 15.35
C LEU A 81 -18.75 1.99 16.26
N ASN A 82 -18.81 3.24 16.72
CA ASN A 82 -17.91 3.73 17.74
C ASN A 82 -18.47 3.42 19.13
N PRO A 83 -17.63 3.07 20.13
CA PRO A 83 -18.09 2.88 21.50
C PRO A 83 -18.86 4.08 22.02
N SER A 84 -18.48 5.30 21.65
CA SER A 84 -19.15 6.56 22.01
C SER A 84 -20.63 6.58 21.63
N ASP A 85 -20.99 6.02 20.47
CA ASP A 85 -22.37 5.97 19.98
C ASP A 85 -23.22 4.94 20.74
N ILE A 86 -22.57 3.99 21.42
CA ILE A 86 -23.21 2.88 22.16
C ILE A 86 -23.10 3.08 23.69
N GLY A 87 -22.83 4.31 24.12
CA GLY A 87 -22.78 4.67 25.55
C GLY A 87 -21.39 4.64 26.18
N GLY A 88 -20.34 4.40 25.39
CA GLY A 88 -18.94 4.47 25.81
C GLY A 88 -18.44 3.22 26.55
N LEU A 89 -17.12 3.06 26.57
CA LEU A 89 -16.46 1.97 27.30
C LEU A 89 -16.46 2.24 28.81
N PHE A 90 -16.71 1.20 29.60
CA PHE A 90 -16.71 1.28 31.06
C PHE A 90 -15.29 1.11 31.62
N THR A 91 -14.63 0.00 31.31
CA THR A 91 -13.33 -0.35 31.95
C THR A 91 -12.33 -1.04 31.02
N THR A 92 -12.73 -1.45 29.83
CA THR A 92 -11.85 -2.19 28.93
C THR A 92 -10.97 -1.21 28.14
N ARG A 93 -9.67 -1.17 28.43
CA ARG A 93 -8.69 -0.65 27.46
C ARG A 93 -8.54 -1.71 26.38
N LEU A 94 -8.94 -1.36 25.17
CA LEU A 94 -8.80 -2.20 24.00
C LEU A 94 -7.41 -1.94 23.39
N ASP A 95 -6.66 -3.01 23.13
CA ASP A 95 -5.28 -2.92 22.65
C ASP A 95 -5.17 -2.60 21.15
N SER A 96 -6.23 -2.90 20.38
CA SER A 96 -6.27 -2.68 18.94
C SER A 96 -7.34 -1.67 18.54
N ARG A 97 -7.25 -1.19 17.29
CA ARG A 97 -8.21 -0.20 16.76
C ARG A 97 -9.55 -0.81 16.37
N TYR A 98 -9.59 -2.04 15.88
CA TYR A 98 -10.80 -2.68 15.35
C TYR A 98 -11.04 -4.04 16.01
N TYR A 99 -12.30 -4.33 16.32
CA TYR A 99 -12.78 -5.62 16.82
C TYR A 99 -14.06 -6.02 16.11
N ILE A 100 -14.21 -7.30 15.77
CA ILE A 100 -15.49 -7.83 15.28
C ILE A 100 -16.34 -8.24 16.48
N VAL A 101 -17.54 -7.67 16.61
CA VAL A 101 -18.47 -7.99 17.67
C VAL A 101 -19.44 -9.05 17.18
N VAL A 102 -19.36 -10.23 17.78
CA VAL A 102 -20.21 -11.40 17.45
C VAL A 102 -21.40 -11.57 18.39
N GLY A 103 -21.58 -10.66 19.35
CA GLY A 103 -22.73 -10.68 20.23
C GLY A 103 -22.63 -9.60 21.31
N SER A 104 -23.79 -9.12 21.76
CA SER A 104 -23.94 -8.14 22.84
C SER A 104 -25.06 -8.56 23.78
N PHE A 105 -24.76 -8.68 25.07
CA PHE A 105 -25.67 -9.25 26.06
C PHE A 105 -25.76 -8.36 27.30
N LYS A 106 -26.96 -8.25 27.88
CA LYS A 106 -27.14 -7.64 29.21
C LYS A 106 -26.66 -8.54 30.35
N SER A 107 -26.92 -9.85 30.24
CA SER A 107 -26.41 -10.84 31.21
C SER A 107 -24.96 -11.17 30.89
N ARG A 108 -24.13 -11.14 31.94
CA ARG A 108 -22.71 -11.46 31.86
C ARG A 108 -22.49 -12.95 31.62
N GLU A 109 -23.31 -13.80 32.21
CA GLU A 109 -23.24 -15.27 32.08
C GLU A 109 -23.41 -15.70 30.62
N ASN A 110 -24.31 -15.05 29.88
CA ASN A 110 -24.51 -15.30 28.45
C ASN A 110 -23.29 -14.88 27.62
N ALA A 111 -22.72 -13.71 27.93
CA ALA A 111 -21.50 -13.24 27.29
C ALA A 111 -20.31 -14.19 27.56
N GLU A 112 -20.15 -14.65 28.80
CA GLU A 112 -19.10 -15.60 29.18
C GLU A 112 -19.28 -16.97 28.51
N SER A 113 -20.51 -17.43 28.34
CA SER A 113 -20.82 -18.67 27.61
C SER A 113 -20.40 -18.60 26.15
N LEU A 114 -20.67 -17.47 25.47
CA LEU A 114 -20.20 -17.23 24.11
C LEU A 114 -18.67 -17.08 24.04
N LEU A 115 -18.07 -16.44 25.04
CA LEU A 115 -16.60 -16.30 25.12
C LEU A 115 -15.92 -17.67 25.14
N VAL A 116 -16.44 -18.63 25.91
CA VAL A 116 -15.91 -20.00 25.98
C VAL A 116 -16.03 -20.70 24.63
N SER A 117 -17.21 -20.66 24.00
CA SER A 117 -17.42 -21.36 22.71
C SER A 117 -16.56 -20.80 21.58
N VAL A 118 -16.35 -19.48 21.56
CA VAL A 118 -15.47 -18.81 20.59
C VAL A 118 -14.00 -19.16 20.84
N LYS A 119 -13.59 -19.29 22.10
CA LYS A 119 -12.23 -19.69 22.48
C LYS A 119 -11.94 -21.15 22.11
N GLU A 120 -12.91 -22.04 22.25
CA GLU A 120 -12.80 -23.45 21.83
C GLU A 120 -12.59 -23.59 20.30
N ARG A 121 -13.12 -22.65 19.52
CA ARG A 121 -12.90 -22.56 18.07
C ARG A 121 -11.55 -21.93 17.67
N GLY A 122 -10.70 -21.60 18.64
CA GLY A 122 -9.34 -21.11 18.40
C GLY A 122 -9.23 -19.58 18.21
N TYR A 123 -10.31 -18.85 18.42
CA TYR A 123 -10.27 -17.38 18.42
C TYR A 123 -9.82 -16.86 19.80
N SER A 124 -9.32 -15.62 19.82
CA SER A 124 -8.98 -14.91 21.08
C SER A 124 -10.05 -13.85 21.38
N PRO A 125 -11.16 -14.22 22.05
CA PRO A 125 -12.23 -13.29 22.37
C PRO A 125 -11.86 -12.36 23.53
N VAL A 126 -12.39 -11.13 23.47
CA VAL A 126 -12.26 -10.09 24.48
C VAL A 126 -13.65 -9.67 24.94
N LEU A 127 -13.85 -9.56 26.24
CA LEU A 127 -15.08 -9.05 26.84
C LEU A 127 -15.03 -7.52 26.88
N ILE A 128 -15.97 -6.87 26.22
CA ILE A 128 -16.07 -5.41 26.09
C ILE A 128 -17.30 -4.94 26.87
N SER A 129 -17.08 -4.25 27.99
CA SER A 129 -18.17 -3.75 28.82
C SER A 129 -18.46 -2.29 28.51
N PHE A 130 -19.71 -2.00 28.13
CA PHE A 130 -20.21 -0.67 27.85
C PHE A 130 -20.87 -0.04 29.08
N ARG A 131 -20.87 1.29 29.19
CA ARG A 131 -21.49 1.99 30.34
C ARG A 131 -23.01 1.88 30.38
N ASN A 132 -23.63 1.51 29.26
CA ASN A 132 -25.06 1.25 29.16
C ASN A 132 -25.48 -0.11 29.80
N GLY A 133 -24.53 -0.87 30.37
CA GLY A 133 -24.78 -2.14 31.05
C GLY A 133 -24.75 -3.36 30.12
N PHE A 134 -24.39 -3.20 28.85
CA PHE A 134 -24.20 -4.31 27.92
C PHE A 134 -22.74 -4.80 27.91
N ASN A 135 -22.58 -6.09 27.70
CA ASN A 135 -21.30 -6.76 27.53
C ASN A 135 -21.24 -7.39 26.15
N ALA A 136 -20.31 -6.95 25.31
CA ALA A 136 -20.08 -7.49 24.00
C ALA A 136 -18.86 -8.41 23.96
N ILE A 137 -18.89 -9.36 23.02
CA ILE A 137 -17.77 -10.24 22.73
C ILE A 137 -17.11 -9.78 21.44
N GLY A 138 -15.92 -9.20 21.57
CA GLY A 138 -15.07 -8.78 20.45
C GLY A 138 -14.07 -9.88 20.10
N ILE A 139 -13.83 -10.09 18.81
CA ILE A 139 -12.85 -11.06 18.31
C ILE A 139 -11.99 -10.45 17.21
N ALA A 140 -10.92 -11.17 16.84
CA ALA A 140 -10.01 -10.85 15.75
C ALA A 140 -9.51 -9.39 15.79
N PRO A 141 -8.80 -8.98 16.86
CA PRO A 141 -8.24 -7.63 16.97
C PRO A 141 -7.38 -7.29 15.74
N ALA A 142 -7.56 -6.10 15.19
CA ALA A 142 -6.75 -5.58 14.10
C ALA A 142 -6.59 -4.06 14.18
N ASP A 143 -5.48 -3.55 13.65
CA ASP A 143 -5.25 -2.09 13.57
C ASP A 143 -5.55 -1.53 12.18
N ASP A 144 -5.86 -2.41 11.21
CA ASP A 144 -6.12 -2.09 9.82
C ASP A 144 -7.51 -2.57 9.40
N LEU A 145 -8.23 -1.70 8.68
CA LEU A 145 -9.56 -1.95 8.15
C LEU A 145 -9.59 -3.10 7.11
N HIS A 146 -8.56 -3.24 6.28
CA HIS A 146 -8.47 -4.34 5.31
C HIS A 146 -8.35 -5.69 6.03
N ARG A 147 -7.52 -5.75 7.08
CA ARG A 147 -7.29 -6.98 7.84
C ARG A 147 -8.54 -7.40 8.61
N ILE A 148 -9.24 -6.47 9.27
CA ILE A 148 -10.48 -6.80 9.98
C ILE A 148 -11.57 -7.25 9.01
N PHE A 149 -11.61 -6.69 7.80
CA PHE A 149 -12.57 -7.08 6.78
C PHE A 149 -12.36 -8.51 6.26
N LEU A 150 -11.11 -8.89 6.02
CA LEU A 150 -10.78 -10.28 5.67
C LEU A 150 -11.13 -11.23 6.81
N SER A 151 -10.87 -10.85 8.06
CA SER A 151 -11.30 -11.60 9.24
C SER A 151 -12.82 -11.71 9.32
N LEU A 152 -13.56 -10.64 9.01
CA LEU A 152 -15.02 -10.62 9.03
C LEU A 152 -15.61 -11.61 8.02
N LYS A 153 -15.05 -11.71 6.81
CA LYS A 153 -15.46 -12.71 5.83
C LYS A 153 -15.32 -14.13 6.37
N LYS A 154 -14.18 -14.44 7.00
CA LYS A 154 -13.94 -15.75 7.61
C LYS A 154 -14.88 -16.03 8.78
N VAL A 155 -15.06 -15.05 9.67
CA VAL A 155 -15.94 -15.19 10.83
C VAL A 155 -17.39 -15.43 10.41
N ARG A 156 -17.86 -14.80 9.33
CA ARG A 156 -19.23 -15.01 8.81
C ARG A 156 -19.49 -16.44 8.30
N GLU A 157 -18.44 -17.19 7.97
CA GLU A 157 -18.56 -18.59 7.57
C GLU A 157 -18.69 -19.53 8.78
N GLU A 158 -18.52 -19.03 10.00
CA GLU A 158 -18.59 -19.80 11.24
C GLU A 158 -20.02 -19.86 11.80
N ASP A 159 -20.42 -21.03 12.31
CA ASP A 159 -21.79 -21.24 12.84
C ASP A 159 -22.15 -20.35 14.05
N PHE A 160 -21.15 -19.80 14.75
CA PHE A 160 -21.38 -18.93 15.91
C PHE A 160 -21.59 -17.46 15.53
N CYS A 161 -21.34 -17.10 14.27
CA CYS A 161 -21.49 -15.72 13.82
C CYS A 161 -22.97 -15.41 13.58
N PRO A 162 -23.54 -14.43 14.28
CA PRO A 162 -24.91 -14.01 14.01
C PRO A 162 -24.99 -13.16 12.74
N GLU A 163 -26.20 -12.98 12.21
CA GLU A 163 -26.43 -12.15 11.02
C GLU A 163 -26.12 -10.68 11.25
N ASP A 164 -26.30 -10.17 12.47
CA ASP A 164 -26.13 -8.78 12.89
C ASP A 164 -24.70 -8.45 13.39
N VAL A 165 -23.69 -9.18 12.89
CA VAL A 165 -22.28 -8.92 13.20
C VAL A 165 -21.85 -7.50 12.79
N TRP A 166 -21.10 -6.84 13.65
CA TRP A 166 -20.66 -5.46 13.45
C TRP A 166 -19.20 -5.26 13.89
N ILE A 167 -18.57 -4.18 13.45
CA ILE A 167 -17.18 -3.85 13.79
C ILE A 167 -17.19 -2.69 14.78
N LEU A 168 -16.54 -2.89 15.93
CA LEU A 168 -16.26 -1.84 16.89
C LEU A 168 -14.96 -1.11 16.51
N VAL A 169 -14.99 0.22 16.46
CA VAL A 169 -13.80 1.05 16.28
C VAL A 169 -13.43 1.72 17.59
N ASN A 170 -12.27 1.34 18.12
CA ASN A 170 -11.67 1.98 19.28
C ASN A 170 -10.85 3.20 18.81
N GLU A 171 -11.43 4.40 18.92
CA GLU A 171 -10.74 5.69 18.68
C GLU A 171 -10.37 6.40 19.98
#